data_AF-A0A497GR67-F1
#
_entry.id   AF-A0A497GR67-F1
#
_cell.length_a   1.000
_cell.length_b   1.000
_cell.length_c   1.000
_cell.angle_alpha   90.00
_cell.angle_beta   90.00
_cell.angle_gamma   90.00
#
_symmetry.space_group_name_H-M   'P 1'
#
loop_
_entity.id
_entity.type
_entity.pdbx_description
1 polymer ?
#
loop_
_entity_poly.entity_id
_entity_poly.type
_entity_poly.pdbx_seq_one_letter_code
_entity_poly.pdbx_strand_id
1 'polypeptide(L)'
;MVKIEVPEEIYHILKKEASRKNKDILQLLIEKLIVDPRDRALAYMKLHEKYLSEAEDYYKKGDLVQASEKYWGAICSLLNAIAELKGWEHYTHRDYNIIINNIARELGDVEIFRLFAMCKRLHANFYHNFLDKDSFKVHREDALKLVEILKEYVRRCW
;
A
#
# COMPACT_ATOMS: atom_id res chain seq x y z
N MET A 1 2.10 3.67 -21.46
CA MET A 1 2.19 2.46 -20.60
C MET A 1 3.10 1.47 -21.29
N VAL A 2 4.13 0.96 -20.63
CA VAL A 2 4.98 -0.12 -21.16
C VAL A 2 4.39 -1.46 -20.73
N LYS A 3 4.40 -2.46 -21.61
CA LYS A 3 3.90 -3.81 -21.32
C LYS A 3 5.07 -4.79 -21.27
N ILE A 4 5.01 -5.72 -20.32
CA ILE A 4 5.87 -6.90 -20.27
C ILE A 4 4.98 -8.08 -20.60
N GLU A 5 5.35 -8.85 -21.62
CA GLU A 5 4.69 -10.11 -21.96
C GLU A 5 5.48 -11.26 -21.37
N VAL A 6 4.78 -12.16 -20.69
CA VAL A 6 5.36 -13.37 -20.09
C VAL A 6 4.55 -14.58 -20.56
N PRO A 7 5.17 -15.76 -20.70
CA PRO A 7 4.43 -17.01 -20.92
C PRO A 7 3.37 -17.22 -19.83
N GLU A 8 2.26 -17.86 -20.20
CA GLU A 8 1.12 -18.07 -19.30
C GLU A 8 1.52 -18.83 -18.02
N GLU A 9 2.40 -19.82 -18.15
CA GLU A 9 2.91 -20.62 -17.04
C GLU A 9 3.66 -19.75 -16.02
N ILE A 10 4.45 -18.78 -16.50
CA ILE A 10 5.18 -17.84 -15.63
C ILE A 10 4.20 -16.93 -14.88
N TYR A 11 3.18 -16.42 -15.57
CA TYR A 11 2.14 -15.62 -14.93
C TYR A 11 1.43 -16.40 -13.80
N HIS A 12 1.08 -17.66 -14.03
CA HIS A 12 0.42 -18.49 -13.01
C HIS A 12 1.34 -18.76 -11.81
N ILE A 13 2.64 -18.97 -12.03
CA ILE A 13 3.62 -19.11 -10.95
C ILE A 13 3.68 -17.83 -10.11
N LEU A 14 3.82 -16.67 -10.77
CA LEU A 14 3.85 -15.37 -10.09
C LEU A 14 2.56 -15.11 -9.31
N LYS A 15 1.40 -15.37 -9.93
CA LYS A 15 0.09 -15.21 -9.30
C LYS A 15 -0.05 -16.09 -8.06
N LYS A 16 0.32 -17.37 -8.16
CA LYS A 16 0.28 -18.32 -7.04
C LYS A 16 1.15 -17.86 -5.89
N GLU A 17 2.39 -17.45 -6.16
CA GLU A 17 3.31 -16.99 -5.12
C GLU A 17 2.86 -15.68 -4.48
N ALA A 18 2.36 -14.73 -5.28
CA ALA A 18 1.80 -13.47 -4.80
C ALA A 18 0.60 -13.71 -3.87
N SER A 19 -0.33 -14.61 -4.27
CA SER A 19 -1.47 -15.01 -3.42
C SER A 19 -1.05 -15.67 -2.12
N ARG A 20 -0.03 -16.55 -2.12
CA ARG A 20 0.49 -17.18 -0.88
C ARG A 20 1.02 -16.15 0.12
N LYS A 21 1.54 -15.03 -0.37
CA LYS A 21 2.06 -13.92 0.42
C LYS A 21 1.03 -12.82 0.69
N ASN A 22 -0.21 -12.98 0.21
CA ASN A 22 -1.26 -11.95 0.23
C ASN A 22 -0.79 -10.61 -0.37
N LYS A 23 -0.16 -10.67 -1.56
CA LYS A 23 0.39 -9.52 -2.29
C LYS A 23 -0.10 -9.51 -3.73
N ASP A 24 -0.02 -8.34 -4.34
CA ASP A 24 -0.12 -8.19 -5.79
C ASP A 24 1.17 -8.65 -6.50
N ILE A 25 1.06 -9.07 -7.76
CA ILE A 25 2.19 -9.51 -8.59
C ILE A 25 3.24 -8.40 -8.73
N LEU A 26 2.84 -7.15 -8.95
CA LEU A 26 3.80 -6.04 -9.09
C LEU A 26 4.57 -5.82 -7.80
N GLN A 27 3.91 -5.95 -6.65
CA GLN A 27 4.57 -5.84 -5.35
C GLN A 27 5.58 -6.98 -5.15
N LEU A 28 5.21 -8.22 -5.51
CA LEU A 28 6.13 -9.37 -5.47
C LEU A 28 7.33 -9.15 -6.40
N LEU A 29 7.12 -8.62 -7.60
CA LEU A 29 8.19 -8.37 -8.55
C LEU A 29 9.17 -7.32 -8.01
N ILE A 30 8.67 -6.21 -7.46
CA ILE A 30 9.52 -5.18 -6.84
C ILE A 30 10.34 -5.76 -5.67
N GLU A 31 9.71 -6.55 -4.80
CA GLU A 31 10.39 -7.26 -3.70
C GLU A 31 11.56 -8.14 -4.20
N LYS A 32 11.46 -8.68 -5.41
CA LYS A 32 12.46 -9.58 -6.00
C LYS A 32 13.48 -8.88 -6.90
N LEU A 33 13.37 -7.57 -7.11
CA LEU A 33 14.35 -6.81 -7.88
C LEU A 33 15.67 -6.69 -7.10
N ILE A 34 16.74 -7.26 -7.68
CA ILE A 34 18.11 -7.09 -7.18
C ILE A 34 18.66 -5.78 -7.75
N VAL A 35 18.24 -4.67 -7.14
CA VAL A 35 18.63 -3.29 -7.48
C VAL A 35 18.92 -2.50 -6.20
N ASP A 36 19.36 -1.25 -6.33
CA ASP A 36 19.58 -0.36 -5.19
C ASP A 36 18.27 -0.16 -4.41
N PRO A 37 18.29 -0.12 -3.06
CA PRO A 37 17.10 0.17 -2.25
C PRO A 37 16.36 1.45 -2.66
N ARG A 38 17.09 2.47 -3.12
CA ARG A 38 16.49 3.72 -3.65
C ARG A 38 15.69 3.47 -4.92
N ASP A 39 16.18 2.62 -5.82
CA ASP A 39 15.44 2.24 -7.04
C ASP A 39 14.19 1.44 -6.69
N ARG A 40 14.25 0.52 -5.72
CA ARG A 40 13.05 -0.19 -5.21
C ARG A 40 12.06 0.79 -4.56
N ALA A 41 12.54 1.74 -3.77
CA ALA A 41 11.71 2.77 -3.16
C ALA A 41 10.98 3.60 -4.24
N LEU A 42 11.68 4.01 -5.30
CA LEU A 42 11.06 4.71 -6.44
C LEU A 42 9.99 3.84 -7.13
N ALA A 43 10.25 2.55 -7.34
CA ALA A 43 9.28 1.63 -7.92
C ALA A 43 8.03 1.50 -7.04
N TYR A 44 8.19 1.39 -5.72
CA TYR A 44 7.07 1.37 -4.78
C TYR A 44 6.30 2.70 -4.74
N MET A 45 6.97 3.85 -4.87
CA MET A 45 6.29 5.16 -4.98
C MET A 45 5.43 5.23 -6.25
N LYS A 46 5.91 4.70 -7.38
CA LYS A 46 5.10 4.61 -8.62
C LYS A 46 3.94 3.63 -8.50
N LEU A 47 4.13 2.52 -7.79
CA LEU A 47 3.06 1.58 -7.49
C LEU A 47 1.98 2.23 -6.59
N HIS A 48 2.40 3.02 -5.60
CA HIS A 48 1.50 3.83 -4.78
C HIS A 48 0.66 4.79 -5.63
N GLU A 49 1.28 5.58 -6.52
CA GLU A 49 0.58 6.53 -7.40
C GLU A 49 -0.49 5.82 -8.24
N LYS A 50 -0.13 4.65 -8.81
CA LYS A 50 -1.05 3.82 -9.58
C LYS A 50 -2.24 3.37 -8.75
N TYR A 51 -2.01 2.79 -7.58
CA TYR A 51 -3.08 2.29 -6.72
C TYR A 51 -3.97 3.37 -6.15
N LEU A 52 -3.40 4.53 -5.79
CA LEU A 52 -4.20 5.65 -5.33
C LEU A 52 -5.13 6.16 -6.42
N SER A 53 -4.63 6.28 -7.66
CA SER A 53 -5.48 6.65 -8.80
C SER A 53 -6.59 5.62 -9.04
N GLU A 54 -6.27 4.33 -9.01
CA GLU A 54 -7.26 3.26 -9.17
C GLU A 54 -8.31 3.27 -8.04
N ALA A 55 -7.90 3.51 -6.80
CA ALA A 55 -8.79 3.59 -5.65
C ALA A 55 -9.84 4.69 -5.83
N GLU A 56 -9.42 5.87 -6.26
CA GLU A 56 -10.31 6.99 -6.55
C GLU A 56 -11.25 6.70 -7.73
N ASP A 57 -10.78 6.01 -8.76
CA ASP A 57 -11.61 5.64 -9.91
C ASP A 57 -12.68 4.60 -9.54
N TYR A 58 -12.36 3.60 -8.71
CA TYR A 58 -13.34 2.66 -8.18
C TYR A 58 -14.34 3.35 -7.25
N TYR A 59 -13.86 4.25 -6.39
CA TYR A 59 -14.73 5.03 -5.50
C TYR A 59 -15.75 5.85 -6.30
N LYS A 60 -15.32 6.56 -7.35
CA LYS A 60 -16.22 7.32 -8.25
C LYS A 60 -17.27 6.45 -8.93
N LYS A 61 -16.92 5.19 -9.25
CA LYS A 61 -17.84 4.21 -9.85
C LYS A 61 -18.77 3.54 -8.83
N GLY A 62 -18.56 3.79 -7.53
CA GLY A 62 -19.32 3.19 -6.44
C GLY A 62 -18.88 1.77 -6.06
N ASP A 63 -17.76 1.28 -6.60
CA ASP A 63 -17.19 -0.02 -6.25
C ASP A 63 -16.31 0.13 -5.00
N LEU A 64 -16.96 0.15 -3.84
CA LEU A 64 -16.30 0.38 -2.56
C LEU A 64 -15.37 -0.77 -2.16
N VAL A 65 -15.67 -2.00 -2.59
CA VAL A 65 -14.83 -3.18 -2.30
C VAL A 65 -13.48 -3.06 -3.00
N GLN A 66 -13.48 -2.74 -4.30
CA GLN A 66 -12.23 -2.54 -5.03
C GLN A 66 -11.51 -1.27 -4.60
N ALA A 67 -12.25 -0.18 -4.33
CA ALA A 67 -11.65 1.05 -3.81
C ALA A 67 -10.92 0.80 -2.48
N SER A 68 -11.53 0.04 -1.57
CA SER A 68 -10.93 -0.38 -0.29
C SER A 68 -9.58 -1.07 -0.47
N GLU A 69 -9.51 -2.06 -1.35
CA GLU A 69 -8.27 -2.81 -1.61
C GLU A 69 -7.18 -1.91 -2.21
N LYS A 70 -7.57 -1.02 -3.13
CA LYS A 70 -6.62 -0.12 -3.78
C LYS A 70 -6.08 0.95 -2.84
N TYR A 71 -6.88 1.48 -1.91
CA TYR A 71 -6.35 2.35 -0.85
C TYR A 71 -5.35 1.61 0.04
N TRP A 72 -5.67 0.38 0.45
CA TRP A 72 -4.76 -0.43 1.24
C TRP A 72 -3.44 -0.68 0.50
N GLY A 73 -3.49 -1.13 -0.75
CA GLY A 73 -2.32 -1.33 -1.59
C GLY A 73 -1.47 -0.06 -1.78
N ALA A 74 -2.12 1.11 -1.93
CA ALA A 74 -1.44 2.39 -2.04
C ALA A 74 -0.65 2.73 -0.77
N ILE A 75 -1.24 2.52 0.41
CA ILE A 75 -0.57 2.77 1.70
C ILE A 75 0.56 1.77 1.93
N CYS A 76 0.33 0.47 1.70
CA CYS A 76 1.37 -0.55 1.82
C CYS A 76 2.56 -0.26 0.91
N SER A 77 2.33 0.23 -0.31
CA SER A 77 3.39 0.60 -1.24
C SER A 77 4.24 1.76 -0.69
N LEU A 78 3.64 2.78 -0.07
CA LEU A 78 4.42 3.83 0.61
C LEU A 78 5.20 3.29 1.80
N LEU A 79 4.60 2.43 2.61
CA LEU A 79 5.29 1.81 3.75
C LEU A 79 6.49 0.97 3.28
N ASN A 80 6.36 0.22 2.17
CA ASN A 80 7.47 -0.50 1.57
C ASN A 80 8.57 0.47 1.11
N ALA A 81 8.22 1.58 0.44
CA ALA A 81 9.19 2.58 0.01
C ALA A 81 9.96 3.18 1.20
N ILE A 82 9.25 3.52 2.28
CA ILE A 82 9.86 4.00 3.53
C ILE A 82 10.81 2.95 4.11
N ALA A 83 10.37 1.71 4.15
CA ALA A 83 11.15 0.62 4.70
C ALA A 83 12.44 0.36 3.90
N GLU A 84 12.39 0.41 2.57
CA GLU A 84 13.58 0.34 1.71
C GLU A 84 14.58 1.45 2.04
N LEU A 85 14.11 2.69 2.18
CA LEU A 85 14.97 3.85 2.48
C LEU A 85 15.55 3.79 3.91
N LYS A 86 14.83 3.18 4.85
CA LYS A 86 15.22 3.09 6.26
C LYS A 86 15.92 1.78 6.61
N GLY A 87 16.04 0.84 5.67
CA GLY A 87 16.56 -0.50 5.91
C GLY A 87 15.69 -1.33 6.86
N TRP A 88 14.37 -1.15 6.82
CA TRP A 88 13.41 -1.88 7.64
C TRP A 88 12.77 -3.04 6.88
N GLU A 89 12.36 -4.06 7.64
CA GLU A 89 11.54 -5.17 7.14
C GLU A 89 10.15 -4.66 6.73
N HIS A 90 9.58 -5.20 5.65
CA HIS A 90 8.27 -4.79 5.11
C HIS A 90 7.50 -5.93 4.43
N TYR A 91 7.76 -7.18 4.84
CA TYR A 91 7.29 -8.35 4.11
C TYR A 91 5.89 -8.82 4.53
N THR A 92 5.45 -8.44 5.73
CA THR A 92 4.22 -8.92 6.38
C THR A 92 3.37 -7.78 6.94
N HIS A 93 2.11 -8.05 7.28
CA HIS A 93 1.27 -7.09 7.99
C HIS A 93 1.84 -6.68 9.36
N ARG A 94 2.60 -7.57 10.02
CA ARG A 94 3.27 -7.24 11.29
C ARG A 94 4.28 -6.13 11.06
N ASP A 95 5.05 -6.23 9.99
CA ASP A 95 6.08 -5.25 9.65
C ASP A 95 5.47 -3.87 9.39
N TYR A 96 4.30 -3.79 8.76
CA TYR A 96 3.59 -2.51 8.60
C TYR A 96 3.22 -1.86 9.93
N ASN A 97 2.84 -2.63 10.95
CA ASN A 97 2.60 -2.05 12.28
C ASN A 97 3.92 -1.55 12.91
N ILE A 98 5.04 -2.25 12.70
CA ILE A 98 6.36 -1.82 13.19
C ILE A 98 6.80 -0.53 12.49
N ILE A 99 6.66 -0.44 11.17
CA ILE A 99 6.98 0.76 10.38
C ILE A 99 6.17 1.95 10.88
N ILE A 100 4.85 1.77 11.06
CA ILE A 100 3.96 2.82 11.59
C ILE A 100 4.38 3.26 12.99
N ASN A 101 4.75 2.33 13.88
CA ASN A 101 5.24 2.64 15.22
C ASN A 101 6.53 3.47 15.18
N ASN A 102 7.45 3.13 14.27
CA ASN A 102 8.70 3.87 14.11
C ASN A 102 8.43 5.28 13.59
N ILE A 103 7.61 5.43 12.54
CA ILE A 103 7.25 6.73 11.97
C ILE A 103 6.57 7.61 13.03
N ALA A 104 5.60 7.08 13.77
CA ALA A 104 4.89 7.81 14.83
C ALA A 104 5.84 8.29 15.93
N ARG A 105 6.81 7.45 16.32
CA ARG A 105 7.83 7.82 17.31
C ARG A 105 8.76 8.91 16.80
N GLU A 106 9.22 8.80 15.55
CA GLU A 106 10.13 9.78 14.95
C GLU A 106 9.45 11.14 14.71
N LEU A 107 8.16 11.15 14.37
CA LEU A 107 7.38 12.38 14.17
C LEU A 107 6.77 12.94 15.46
N GLY A 108 6.71 12.16 16.54
CA GLY A 108 5.98 12.53 17.75
C GLY A 108 4.46 12.64 17.55
N ASP A 109 3.92 11.96 16.53
CA ASP A 109 2.52 12.06 16.12
C ASP A 109 1.76 10.75 16.38
N VAL A 110 0.95 10.77 17.43
CA VAL A 110 0.11 9.63 17.84
C VAL A 110 -1.13 9.46 16.96
N GLU A 111 -1.50 10.45 16.14
CA GLU A 111 -2.66 10.37 15.26
C GLU A 111 -2.48 9.29 14.18
N ILE A 112 -1.24 9.06 13.76
CA ILE A 112 -0.85 8.05 12.77
C ILE A 112 -1.39 6.66 13.13
N PHE A 113 -1.44 6.31 14.42
CA PHE A 113 -2.00 5.04 14.88
C PHE A 113 -3.49 4.90 14.54
N ARG A 114 -4.26 5.97 14.76
CA ARG A 114 -5.69 5.99 14.47
C ARG A 114 -5.94 5.93 12.97
N LEU A 115 -5.21 6.73 12.19
CA LEU A 115 -5.32 6.74 10.73
C LEU A 115 -5.00 5.36 10.14
N PHE A 116 -3.90 4.73 10.58
CA PHE A 116 -3.54 3.40 10.09
C PHE A 116 -4.57 2.33 10.51
N ALA A 117 -5.17 2.44 11.69
CA ALA A 117 -6.26 1.55 12.10
C ALA A 117 -7.48 1.68 11.18
N MET A 118 -7.83 2.89 10.75
CA MET A 118 -8.90 3.11 9.77
C MET A 118 -8.55 2.52 8.40
N CYS A 119 -7.29 2.63 7.98
CA CYS A 119 -6.83 2.02 6.72
C CYS A 119 -6.89 0.48 6.76
N LYS A 120 -6.58 -0.14 7.92
CA LYS A 120 -6.77 -1.60 8.09
C LYS A 120 -8.25 -2.02 7.99
N ARG A 121 -9.19 -1.14 8.33
CA ARG A 121 -10.63 -1.41 8.14
C ARG A 121 -11.03 -1.38 6.67
N LEU A 122 -10.40 -0.55 5.83
CA LEU A 122 -10.57 -0.63 4.37
C LEU A 122 -10.12 -2.00 3.86
N HIS A 123 -8.96 -2.48 4.29
CA HIS A 123 -8.52 -3.83 3.90
C HIS A 123 -9.48 -4.93 4.36
N ALA A 124 -10.01 -4.85 5.59
CA ALA A 124 -11.04 -5.78 6.04
C ALA A 124 -12.32 -5.70 5.18
N ASN A 125 -12.71 -4.50 4.73
CA ASN A 125 -13.88 -4.29 3.88
C ASN A 125 -13.74 -4.98 2.52
N PHE A 126 -12.53 -5.11 1.97
CA PHE A 126 -12.31 -5.86 0.74
C PHE A 126 -12.82 -7.32 0.83
N TYR A 127 -12.61 -7.98 1.97
CA TYR A 127 -13.04 -9.37 2.18
C TYR A 127 -14.49 -9.52 2.63
N HIS A 128 -15.04 -8.49 3.29
CA HIS A 128 -16.27 -8.61 4.05
C HIS A 128 -17.40 -7.67 3.60
N ASN A 129 -17.10 -6.68 2.76
CA ASN A 129 -18.05 -5.74 2.18
C ASN A 129 -19.08 -5.16 3.19
N PHE A 130 -18.58 -4.61 4.30
CA PHE A 130 -19.40 -4.14 5.42
C PHE A 130 -19.50 -2.62 5.53
N LEU A 131 -18.72 -1.86 4.76
CA LEU A 131 -18.77 -0.40 4.77
C LEU A 131 -19.86 0.09 3.80
N ASP A 132 -20.81 0.85 4.31
CA ASP A 132 -21.69 1.67 3.49
C ASP A 132 -20.97 2.92 2.97
N LYS A 133 -21.66 3.72 2.14
CA LYS A 133 -21.07 4.91 1.51
C LYS A 133 -20.59 5.96 2.51
N ASP A 134 -21.36 6.19 3.56
CA ASP A 134 -21.07 7.24 4.54
C ASP A 134 -19.89 6.84 5.42
N SER A 135 -19.89 5.60 5.92
CA SER A 135 -18.76 5.06 6.67
C SER A 135 -17.51 4.98 5.80
N PHE A 136 -17.62 4.51 4.55
CA PHE A 136 -16.48 4.44 3.62
C PHE A 136 -15.84 5.81 3.41
N LYS A 137 -16.65 6.88 3.25
CA LYS A 137 -16.14 8.23 3.02
C LYS A 137 -15.20 8.70 4.15
N VAL A 138 -15.55 8.43 5.40
CA VAL A 138 -14.69 8.75 6.56
C VAL A 138 -13.37 7.98 6.49
N HIS A 139 -13.41 6.69 6.20
CA HIS A 139 -12.20 5.87 6.08
C HIS A 139 -11.32 6.31 4.91
N ARG A 140 -11.92 6.73 3.80
CA ARG A 140 -11.21 7.32 2.65
C ARG A 140 -10.50 8.61 3.04
N GLU A 141 -11.17 9.52 3.74
CA GLU A 141 -10.58 10.79 4.19
C GLU A 141 -9.37 10.53 5.11
N ASP A 142 -9.48 9.60 6.05
CA ASP A 142 -8.37 9.20 6.92
C ASP A 142 -7.23 8.52 6.16
N ALA A 143 -7.53 7.69 5.16
CA ALA A 143 -6.53 7.07 4.29
C ALA A 143 -5.75 8.12 3.49
N LEU A 144 -6.44 9.11 2.93
CA LEU A 144 -5.80 10.22 2.20
C LEU A 144 -4.94 11.08 3.13
N LYS A 145 -5.39 11.34 4.35
CA LYS A 145 -4.60 12.04 5.36
C LYS A 145 -3.32 11.28 5.71
N LEU A 146 -3.41 9.96 5.92
CA LEU A 146 -2.22 9.12 6.15
C LEU A 146 -1.27 9.14 4.95
N VAL A 147 -1.80 9.05 3.72
CA VAL A 147 -1.00 9.11 2.49
C VAL A 147 -0.16 10.38 2.44
N GLU A 148 -0.74 11.54 2.75
CA GLU A 148 0.01 12.81 2.74
C GLU A 148 1.11 12.84 3.81
N ILE A 149 0.83 12.33 5.02
CA ILE A 149 1.85 12.20 6.08
C ILE A 149 3.00 11.29 5.61
N LEU A 150 2.68 10.12 5.05
CA LEU A 150 3.69 9.16 4.60
C LEU A 150 4.49 9.69 3.41
N LYS A 151 3.88 10.40 2.46
CA LYS A 151 4.60 11.05 1.35
C LYS A 151 5.57 12.11 1.85
N GLU A 152 5.15 12.91 2.83
CA GLU A 152 6.02 13.89 3.46
C GLU A 152 7.18 13.22 4.22
N TYR A 153 6.91 12.13 4.92
CA TYR A 153 7.94 11.35 5.59
C TYR A 153 8.95 10.75 4.60
N VAL A 154 8.48 10.18 3.47
CA VAL A 154 9.36 9.66 2.40
C VAL A 154 10.31 10.74 1.90
N ARG A 155 9.82 11.97 1.66
CA ARG A 155 10.67 13.08 1.18
C ARG A 155 11.83 13.40 2.12
N ARG A 156 11.69 13.13 3.42
CA ARG A 156 12.73 13.34 4.44
C ARG A 156 13.73 12.20 4.54
N CYS A 157 13.43 11.05 3.91
CA CYS A 157 14.28 9.86 3.91
C CYS A 157 15.25 9.80 2.72
N TRP A 158 15.10 10.74 1.78
CA TRP A 158 15.99 10.92 0.63
C TRP A 158 17.22 11.76 0.99
#